data_AF-A0A1G7P5I7-F1
#
_entry.id   AF-A0A1G7P5I7-F1
#
_cell.length_a   1.000
_cell.length_b   1.000
_cell.length_c   1.000
_cell.angle_alpha   90.00
_cell.angle_beta   90.00
_cell.angle_gamma   90.00
#
_symmetry.space_group_name_H-M   'P 1'
#
loop_
_entity.id
_entity.type
_entity.pdbx_description
1 polymer ?
#
loop_
_entity_poly.entity_id
_entity_poly.type
_entity_poly.pdbx_seq_one_letter_code
_entity_poly.pdbx_strand_id
1 'polypeptide(L)'
;MTTIKIKASHPTQGEFVVIEKKDFDPEKHELLDGERLGSTSGDTGDGVPTLAELIASRNQLLARNDELDNLELLLNQRGTALDDREQQVHQRAGELEEREQALAARESAVTERELANANEAQRLADVAIAQAAKAAEKPAGTKKAATAASDDTK
;
A
#
# COMPACT_ATOMS: atom_id res chain seq x y z
N MET A 1 34.23 -11.66 52.40
CA MET A 1 34.91 -12.91 52.79
C MET A 1 34.73 -13.89 51.64
N THR A 2 35.82 -14.37 51.03
CA THR A 2 35.76 -15.28 49.88
C THR A 2 36.09 -16.68 50.35
N THR A 3 35.17 -17.61 50.16
CA THR A 3 35.30 -19.02 50.55
C THR A 3 35.43 -19.92 49.32
N ILE A 4 36.05 -21.07 49.49
CA ILE A 4 36.19 -22.11 48.45
C ILE A 4 35.84 -23.48 49.03
N LYS A 5 35.46 -24.42 48.17
CA LYS A 5 35.20 -25.82 48.53
C LYS A 5 36.40 -26.69 48.18
N ILE A 6 36.83 -27.47 49.15
CA ILE A 6 37.90 -28.46 49.02
C ILE A 6 37.35 -29.87 49.25
N LYS A 7 38.05 -30.88 48.74
CA LYS A 7 37.77 -32.28 49.06
C LYS A 7 37.98 -32.52 50.55
N ALA A 8 37.08 -33.28 51.17
CA ALA A 8 37.17 -33.63 52.57
C ALA A 8 38.40 -34.51 52.83
N SER A 9 39.24 -34.11 53.79
CA SER A 9 40.42 -34.88 54.19
C SER A 9 40.10 -35.98 55.20
N HIS A 10 38.90 -35.97 55.77
CA HIS A 10 38.42 -37.01 56.69
C HIS A 10 36.98 -37.45 56.36
N PRO A 11 36.65 -38.75 56.34
CA PRO A 11 35.31 -39.27 56.00
C PRO A 11 34.16 -38.79 56.90
N THR A 12 34.46 -38.16 58.05
CA THR A 12 33.45 -37.60 58.96
C THR A 12 33.04 -36.17 58.60
N GLN A 13 33.74 -35.53 57.66
CA GLN A 13 33.53 -34.13 57.28
C GLN A 13 32.52 -33.94 56.14
N GLY A 14 31.95 -35.03 55.61
CA GLY A 14 31.03 -35.00 54.47
C GLY A 14 31.75 -35.01 53.12
N GLU A 15 31.05 -34.62 52.05
CA GLU A 15 31.55 -34.69 50.67
C GLU A 15 32.56 -33.57 50.34
N PHE A 16 32.41 -32.39 50.95
CA PHE A 16 33.32 -31.25 50.78
C PHE A 16 33.40 -30.41 52.05
N VAL A 17 34.50 -29.66 52.19
CA VAL A 17 34.70 -28.69 53.27
C VAL A 17 34.79 -27.29 52.67
N VAL A 18 34.07 -26.34 53.26
CA VAL A 18 34.15 -24.91 52.88
C VAL A 18 35.17 -24.25 53.79
N ILE A 19 36.21 -23.67 53.22
CA ILE A 19 37.22 -22.91 53.95
C ILE A 19 37.32 -21.48 53.42
N GLU A 20 37.85 -20.57 54.22
CA GLU A 20 38.23 -19.27 53.70
C GLU A 20 39.43 -19.41 52.75
N LYS A 21 39.44 -18.64 51.67
CA LYS A 21 40.50 -18.71 50.65
C LYS A 21 41.91 -18.49 51.22
N LYS A 22 42.03 -17.68 52.28
CA LYS A 22 43.30 -17.39 52.96
C LYS A 22 43.86 -18.59 53.74
N ASP A 23 43.01 -19.54 54.10
CA ASP A 23 43.34 -20.73 54.88
C ASP A 23 43.56 -21.96 53.97
N PHE A 24 43.56 -21.77 52.65
CA PHE A 24 43.87 -22.82 51.69
C PHE A 24 45.36 -23.11 51.63
N ASP A 25 45.73 -24.37 51.87
CA ASP A 25 47.09 -24.87 51.78
C ASP A 25 47.11 -26.01 50.74
N PRO A 26 47.75 -25.84 49.57
CA PRO A 26 47.74 -26.83 48.50
C PRO A 26 48.45 -28.14 48.87
N GLU A 27 49.29 -28.15 49.91
CA GLU A 27 49.91 -29.40 50.40
C GLU A 27 48.94 -30.22 51.27
N LYS A 28 47.93 -29.57 51.87
CA LYS A 28 46.96 -30.21 52.77
C LYS A 28 45.57 -30.33 52.19
N HIS A 29 45.22 -29.48 51.22
CA HIS A 29 43.88 -29.34 50.69
C HIS A 29 43.88 -29.54 49.18
N GLU A 30 43.02 -30.44 48.71
CA GLU A 30 42.74 -30.61 47.29
C GLU A 30 41.44 -29.88 46.95
N LEU A 31 41.41 -29.12 45.86
CA LEU A 31 40.19 -28.46 45.39
C LEU A 31 39.15 -29.50 44.97
N LEU A 32 37.88 -29.21 45.22
CA LEU A 32 36.79 -30.00 44.66
C LEU A 32 36.73 -29.78 43.14
N ASP A 33 36.43 -30.83 42.37
CA ASP A 33 36.39 -30.75 40.91
C ASP A 33 35.40 -29.64 40.47
N GLY A 34 35.90 -28.66 39.71
CA GLY A 34 35.13 -27.49 39.26
C GLY A 34 35.28 -26.23 40.12
N GLU A 35 35.90 -26.29 41.30
CA GLU A 35 36.28 -25.12 42.08
C GLU A 35 37.64 -24.56 41.63
N ARG A 36 37.72 -23.24 41.52
CA ARG A 36 38.96 -22.51 41.20
C ARG A 36 39.25 -21.52 42.31
N LEU A 37 40.48 -21.50 42.84
CA LEU A 37 40.95 -20.33 43.59
C LEU A 37 40.98 -19.18 42.60
N GLY A 38 39.95 -18.31 42.65
CA GLY A 38 39.81 -17.20 41.71
C GLY A 38 41.15 -16.54 41.41
N SER A 39 41.52 -16.51 40.13
CA SER A 39 42.85 -16.12 39.65
C SER A 39 43.16 -14.70 40.12
N THR A 40 44.11 -14.58 41.04
CA THR A 40 44.82 -13.32 41.28
C THR A 40 46.12 -13.44 40.50
N SER A 41 46.22 -12.70 39.39
CA SER A 41 47.33 -12.63 38.42
C SER A 41 47.20 -13.51 37.17
N GLY A 42 46.92 -12.85 36.04
CA GLY A 42 47.56 -13.16 34.76
C GLY A 42 46.98 -14.26 33.87
N ASP A 43 45.81 -14.83 34.17
CA ASP A 43 45.17 -15.80 33.28
C ASP A 43 44.33 -15.07 32.22
N THR A 44 44.97 -14.63 31.13
CA THR A 44 44.31 -14.17 29.89
C THR A 44 43.74 -15.35 29.10
N GLY A 45 42.85 -16.09 29.75
CA GLY A 45 41.98 -17.10 29.15
C GLY A 45 40.83 -17.25 30.13
N ASP A 46 39.65 -16.70 29.88
CA ASP A 46 38.70 -17.31 28.95
C ASP A 46 37.46 -16.38 28.91
N GLY A 47 37.54 -15.24 28.20
CA GLY A 47 36.35 -14.39 27.97
C GLY A 47 36.52 -12.87 28.00
N VAL A 48 37.72 -12.31 28.23
CA VAL A 48 37.93 -10.86 28.11
C VAL A 48 38.55 -10.53 26.74
N PRO A 49 37.85 -9.77 25.87
CA PRO A 49 38.38 -9.40 24.57
C PRO A 49 39.70 -8.64 24.71
N THR A 50 40.64 -8.96 23.84
CA THR A 50 41.87 -8.18 23.68
C THR A 50 41.55 -6.78 23.18
N LEU A 51 42.47 -5.83 23.39
CA LEU A 51 42.32 -4.46 22.88
C LEU A 51 42.14 -4.44 21.35
N ALA A 52 42.83 -5.34 20.64
CA ALA A 52 42.70 -5.47 19.19
C ALA A 52 41.28 -5.92 18.77
N GLU A 53 40.70 -6.91 19.47
CA GLU A 53 39.33 -7.37 19.23
C GLU A 53 38.29 -6.30 19.57
N LEU A 54 38.53 -5.49 20.60
CA LEU A 54 37.66 -4.38 20.97
C LEU A 54 37.70 -3.27 19.90
N ILE A 55 38.89 -2.94 19.39
CA ILE A 55 39.04 -1.97 18.30
C ILE A 55 38.38 -2.49 17.01
N ALA A 56 38.56 -3.77 16.67
CA ALA A 56 37.91 -4.38 15.52
C ALA A 56 36.38 -4.35 15.65
N SER A 57 35.86 -4.71 16.83
CA SER A 57 34.43 -4.68 17.14
C SER A 57 33.86 -3.26 17.06
N ARG A 58 34.58 -2.25 17.58
CA ARG A 58 34.21 -0.84 17.45
C ARG A 58 34.10 -0.43 15.98
N ASN A 59 35.10 -0.76 15.16
CA ASN A 59 35.10 -0.39 13.74
C ASN A 59 33.94 -1.07 12.98
N GLN A 60 33.64 -2.32 13.31
CA GLN A 60 32.47 -3.02 12.75
C GLN A 60 31.15 -2.36 13.16
N LEU A 61 31.02 -1.93 14.42
CA LEU A 61 29.84 -1.21 14.90
C LEU A 61 29.68 0.14 14.20
N LEU A 62 30.77 0.88 13.98
CA LEU A 62 30.74 2.14 13.23
C LEU A 62 30.26 1.92 11.79
N ALA A 63 30.81 0.91 11.09
CA ALA A 63 30.37 0.59 9.73
C ALA A 63 28.87 0.20 9.66
N ARG A 64 28.39 -0.56 10.65
CA ARG A 64 26.95 -0.88 10.75
C ARG A 64 26.10 0.35 11.06
N ASN A 65 26.60 1.27 11.87
CA ASN A 65 25.88 2.51 12.15
C ASN A 65 25.72 3.33 10.87
N ASP A 66 26.79 3.48 10.08
CA ASP A 66 26.73 4.18 8.80
C ASP A 66 25.76 3.49 7.83
N GLU A 67 25.68 2.16 7.83
CA GLU A 67 24.71 1.41 7.03
C GLU A 67 23.27 1.68 7.50
N LEU A 68 23.02 1.70 8.81
CA LEU A 68 21.71 2.00 9.39
C LEU A 68 21.26 3.43 9.07
N ASP A 69 22.15 4.40 9.16
CA ASP A 69 21.85 5.80 8.83
C ASP A 69 21.45 5.94 7.35
N ASN A 70 22.12 5.20 6.46
CA ASN A 70 21.76 5.15 5.04
C ASN A 70 20.40 4.48 4.78
N LEU A 71 20.11 3.39 5.49
CA LEU A 71 18.82 2.71 5.40
C LEU A 71 17.68 3.58 5.92
N GLU A 72 17.89 4.29 7.02
CA GLU A 72 16.93 5.25 7.56
C GLU A 72 16.62 6.37 6.55
N LEU A 73 17.67 6.94 5.93
CA LEU A 73 17.50 7.93 4.88
C LEU A 73 16.68 7.39 3.70
N LEU A 74 16.97 6.16 3.25
CA LEU A 74 16.26 5.53 2.14
C LEU A 74 14.79 5.24 2.49
N LEU A 75 14.52 4.78 3.72
CA LEU A 75 13.17 4.55 4.20
C LEU A 75 12.37 5.86 4.26
N ASN A 76 12.98 6.95 4.73
CA ASN A 76 12.35 8.27 4.76
C ASN A 76 12.03 8.76 3.34
N GLN A 77 12.97 8.65 2.40
CA GLN A 77 12.74 9.00 0.99
C GLN A 77 11.63 8.16 0.35
N ARG A 78 11.58 6.86 0.68
CA ARG A 78 10.52 5.98 0.20
C ARG A 78 9.16 6.34 0.82
N GLY A 79 9.13 6.73 2.09
CA GLY A 79 7.95 7.21 2.78
C GLY A 79 7.35 8.42 2.06
N THR A 80 8.15 9.45 1.82
CA THR A 80 7.67 10.66 1.11
C THR A 80 7.17 10.34 -0.30
N ALA A 81 7.86 9.46 -1.03
CA ALA A 81 7.43 9.06 -2.37
C ALA A 81 6.11 8.26 -2.39
N LEU A 82 5.83 7.50 -1.32
CA LEU A 82 4.57 6.79 -1.16
C LEU A 82 3.44 7.75 -0.82
N ASP A 83 3.68 8.72 0.06
CA ASP A 83 2.70 9.76 0.41
C ASP A 83 2.31 10.59 -0.82
N ASP A 84 3.29 11.00 -1.63
CA ASP A 84 3.04 11.72 -2.88
C ASP A 84 2.20 10.88 -3.86
N ARG A 85 2.48 9.58 -3.94
CA ARG A 85 1.74 8.66 -4.81
C ARG A 85 0.31 8.46 -4.31
N GLU A 86 0.10 8.34 -3.01
CA GLU A 86 -1.22 8.24 -2.40
C GLU A 86 -2.07 9.48 -2.71
N GLN A 87 -1.49 10.67 -2.56
CA GLN A 87 -2.16 11.93 -2.93
C GLN A 87 -2.55 11.95 -4.42
N GLN A 88 -1.67 11.51 -5.33
CA GLN A 88 -1.98 11.44 -6.75
C GLN A 88 -3.11 10.45 -7.06
N VAL A 89 -3.16 9.31 -6.36
CA VAL A 89 -4.24 8.34 -6.51
C VAL A 89 -5.57 8.94 -6.06
N HIS A 90 -5.60 9.64 -4.92
CA HIS A 90 -6.80 10.32 -4.45
C HIS A 90 -7.27 11.42 -5.41
N GLN A 91 -6.36 12.22 -5.96
CA GLN A 91 -6.71 13.25 -6.94
C GLN A 91 -7.34 12.63 -8.19
N ARG A 92 -6.71 11.59 -8.75
CA ARG A 92 -7.25 10.89 -9.93
C ARG A 92 -8.60 10.23 -9.65
N ALA A 93 -8.81 9.71 -8.46
CA ALA A 93 -10.09 9.14 -8.07
C ALA A 93 -11.20 10.21 -8.10
N GLY A 94 -10.93 11.39 -7.56
CA GLY A 94 -11.86 12.53 -7.63
C GLY A 94 -12.14 12.98 -9.06
N GLU A 95 -11.11 13.13 -9.90
CA GLU A 95 -11.27 13.48 -11.31
C GLU A 95 -12.12 12.47 -12.10
N LEU A 96 -11.97 11.17 -11.79
CA LEU A 96 -12.76 10.11 -12.41
C LEU A 96 -14.23 10.16 -11.96
N GLU A 97 -14.48 10.43 -10.68
CA GLU A 97 -15.84 10.59 -10.16
C GLU A 97 -16.55 11.78 -10.81
N GLU A 98 -15.89 12.93 -10.92
CA GLU A 98 -16.43 14.10 -11.61
C GLU A 98 -16.75 13.80 -13.09
N ARG A 99 -15.84 13.07 -13.76
CA ARG A 99 -16.04 12.66 -15.15
C ARG A 99 -17.21 11.71 -15.32
N GLU A 100 -17.38 10.76 -14.39
CA GLU A 100 -18.50 9.83 -14.39
C GLU A 100 -19.83 10.57 -14.24
N GLN A 101 -19.92 11.51 -13.28
CA GLN A 101 -21.10 12.35 -13.09
C GLN A 101 -21.40 13.19 -14.35
N ALA A 102 -20.37 13.77 -14.98
CA ALA A 102 -20.54 14.55 -16.22
C ALA A 102 -21.03 13.69 -17.39
N LEU A 103 -20.55 12.44 -17.50
CA LEU A 103 -21.01 11.50 -18.52
C LEU A 103 -22.46 11.07 -18.28
N ALA A 104 -22.83 10.78 -17.03
CA ALA A 104 -24.21 10.44 -16.66
C ALA A 104 -25.18 11.61 -16.98
N ALA A 105 -24.80 12.84 -16.65
CA ALA A 105 -25.59 14.02 -16.98
C ALA A 105 -25.75 14.20 -18.50
N ARG A 106 -24.67 13.97 -19.26
CA ARG A 106 -24.70 14.03 -20.72
C ARG A 106 -25.59 12.94 -21.32
N GLU A 107 -25.56 11.74 -20.79
CA GLU A 107 -26.42 10.63 -21.21
C GLU A 107 -27.90 10.96 -20.98
N SER A 108 -28.25 11.49 -19.80
CA SER A 108 -29.61 11.99 -19.52
C SER A 108 -30.03 13.04 -20.54
N ALA A 109 -29.19 14.04 -20.82
CA ALA A 109 -29.52 15.09 -21.78
C ALA A 109 -29.70 14.56 -23.22
N VAL A 110 -28.94 13.53 -23.61
CA VAL A 110 -29.10 12.87 -24.92
C VAL A 110 -30.43 12.14 -24.99
N THR A 111 -30.76 11.34 -23.97
CA THR A 111 -32.04 10.58 -23.94
C THR A 111 -33.25 11.51 -23.95
N GLU A 112 -33.22 12.61 -23.21
CA GLU A 112 -34.27 13.64 -23.24
C GLU A 112 -34.44 14.25 -24.63
N ARG A 113 -33.31 14.55 -25.30
CA ARG A 113 -33.33 15.11 -26.65
C ARG A 113 -33.84 14.12 -27.69
N GLU A 114 -33.48 12.84 -27.57
CA GLU A 114 -34.00 11.78 -28.43
C GLU A 114 -35.51 11.63 -28.29
N LEU A 115 -36.03 11.66 -27.06
CA LEU A 115 -37.46 11.62 -26.79
C LEU A 115 -38.18 12.85 -27.37
N ALA A 116 -37.63 14.05 -27.19
CA ALA A 116 -38.19 15.28 -27.75
C ALA A 116 -38.22 15.24 -29.28
N ASN A 117 -37.15 14.74 -29.92
CA ASN A 117 -37.09 14.58 -31.37
C ASN A 117 -38.11 13.55 -31.87
N ALA A 118 -38.28 12.42 -31.17
CA ALA A 118 -39.26 11.40 -31.53
C ALA A 118 -40.70 11.96 -31.45
N ASN A 119 -41.02 12.70 -30.40
CA ASN A 119 -42.32 13.35 -30.23
C ASN A 119 -42.59 14.38 -31.33
N GLU A 120 -41.59 15.20 -31.68
CA GLU A 120 -41.75 16.18 -32.75
C GLU A 120 -41.88 15.52 -34.13
N ALA A 121 -41.13 14.45 -34.39
CA ALA A 121 -41.28 13.67 -35.61
C ALA A 121 -42.69 13.08 -35.76
N GLN A 122 -43.27 12.56 -34.66
CA GLN A 122 -44.64 12.07 -34.64
C GLN A 122 -45.64 13.19 -34.90
N ARG A 123 -45.50 14.35 -34.24
CA ARG A 123 -46.36 15.51 -34.46
C ARG A 123 -46.34 15.98 -35.93
N LEU A 124 -45.17 16.02 -36.55
CA LEU A 124 -45.02 16.38 -37.96
C LEU A 124 -45.69 15.35 -38.89
N ALA A 125 -45.58 14.05 -38.59
CA ALA A 125 -46.26 13.01 -39.33
C ALA A 125 -47.79 13.15 -39.25
N ASP A 126 -48.34 13.39 -38.06
CA ASP A 126 -49.77 13.60 -37.86
C ASP A 126 -50.29 14.83 -38.61
N VAL A 127 -49.52 15.94 -38.59
CA VAL A 127 -49.84 17.14 -39.35
C VAL A 127 -49.84 16.87 -40.86
N ALA A 128 -48.86 16.11 -41.37
CA ALA A 128 -48.78 15.76 -42.78
C ALA A 128 -49.98 14.89 -43.22
N ILE A 129 -50.37 13.91 -42.40
CA ILE A 129 -51.56 13.08 -42.64
C ILE A 129 -52.83 13.95 -42.67
N ALA A 130 -53.00 14.84 -41.70
CA ALA A 130 -54.16 15.73 -41.64
C ALA A 130 -54.23 16.71 -42.83
N GLN A 131 -53.08 17.22 -43.29
CA GLN A 131 -53.02 18.06 -44.48
C GLN A 131 -53.35 17.29 -45.76
N ALA A 132 -52.86 16.06 -45.90
CA ALA A 132 -53.17 15.19 -47.02
C ALA A 132 -54.67 14.85 -47.07
N ALA A 133 -55.29 14.57 -45.93
CA ALA A 133 -56.74 14.33 -45.83
C ALA A 133 -57.55 15.57 -46.25
N LYS A 134 -57.20 16.77 -45.74
CA LYS A 134 -57.85 18.02 -46.15
C LYS A 134 -57.69 18.34 -47.64
N ALA A 135 -56.54 17.99 -48.24
CA ALA A 135 -56.32 18.17 -49.66
C ALA A 135 -57.20 17.22 -50.51
N ALA A 136 -57.45 16.01 -50.03
CA ALA A 136 -58.32 15.03 -50.68
C ALA A 136 -59.81 15.40 -50.59
N GLU A 137 -60.24 16.10 -49.54
CA GLU A 137 -61.64 16.53 -49.36
C GLU A 137 -62.04 17.78 -50.17
N LYS A 138 -61.10 18.53 -50.77
CA LYS A 138 -61.46 19.61 -51.70
C LYS A 138 -61.96 19.00 -53.01
N PRO A 139 -63.26 19.14 -53.38
CA PRO A 139 -63.73 18.60 -54.63
C PRO A 139 -63.06 19.37 -55.78
N ALA A 140 -62.58 18.63 -56.77
CA ALA A 140 -62.15 19.17 -58.05
C ALA A 140 -63.33 19.95 -58.63
N GLY A 141 -63.30 21.28 -58.49
CA GLY A 141 -64.25 22.19 -59.10
C GLY A 141 -64.27 21.97 -60.60
N THR A 142 -65.35 21.34 -61.05
CA THR A 142 -65.94 21.38 -62.39
C THR A 142 -65.19 22.27 -63.39
N LYS A 143 -64.38 21.65 -64.28
CA LYS A 143 -64.23 22.18 -65.64
C LYS A 143 -65.34 21.61 -66.51
N LYS A 144 -66.53 22.21 -66.41
CA LYS A 144 -67.53 22.16 -67.49
C LYS A 144 -67.28 23.38 -68.36
N ALA A 145 -66.55 23.20 -69.47
CA ALA A 145 -66.54 24.16 -70.56
C ALA A 145 -67.28 23.50 -71.73
N ALA A 146 -68.51 23.96 -71.94
CA ALA A 146 -69.33 23.63 -73.08
C ALA A 146 -68.83 24.37 -74.33
N THR A 147 -68.84 23.66 -75.46
CA THR A 147 -69.18 24.12 -76.83
C THR A 147 -68.88 25.56 -77.23
N ALA A 148 -67.98 25.73 -78.20
CA ALA A 148 -68.12 26.76 -79.23
C ALA A 148 -67.93 26.10 -80.60
N ALA A 149 -68.96 26.26 -81.43
CA ALA A 149 -69.00 25.86 -82.82
C ALA A 149 -68.12 26.73 -83.71
N SER A 150 -67.58 26.12 -84.76
CA SER A 150 -67.23 26.71 -86.07
C SER A 150 -66.94 25.50 -86.96
N ASP A 151 -67.85 25.04 -87.84
CA ASP A 151 -68.35 25.74 -89.02
C ASP A 151 -67.24 26.58 -89.65
N ASP A 152 -66.37 25.95 -90.46
CA ASP A 152 -65.96 26.54 -91.74
C ASP A 152 -65.19 25.58 -92.67
N THR A 153 -65.55 25.68 -93.95
CA THR A 153 -64.77 25.45 -95.18
C THR A 153 -64.30 24.05 -95.64
N LYS A 154 -65.01 23.62 -96.69
CA LYS A 154 -64.55 23.14 -98.03
C LYS A 154 -63.83 21.80 -98.16
#